data_AF-A0A7Y5WW29-F1
#
_entry.id   AF-A0A7Y5WW29-F1
#
_cell.length_a   1.000
_cell.length_b   1.000
_cell.length_c   1.000
_cell.angle_alpha   90.00
_cell.angle_beta   90.00
_cell.angle_gamma   90.00
#
_symmetry.space_group_name_H-M   'P 1'
#
loop_
_entity.id
_entity.type
_entity.pdbx_description
1 polymer ?
#
loop_
_entity_poly.entity_id
_entity_poly.type
_entity_poly.pdbx_seq_one_letter_code
_entity_poly.pdbx_strand_id
1 'polypeptide(L)'
;MIERAMLLSDSERLDARDFTVATAAVSIGDGFELPAAGVDLEKLERSLVVQALKRSGGNQTRAGTFLGLNRDQVCYRIEKFGLTTAAAW
;
A
#
# COMPACT_ATOMS: atom_id res chain seq x y z
N MET A 1 23.01 -30.73 -22.17
CA MET A 1 23.76 -31.92 -21.71
C MET A 1 24.62 -31.46 -20.55
N ILE A 2 24.51 -32.14 -19.40
CA ILE A 2 25.35 -32.05 -18.18
C ILE A 2 25.00 -30.81 -17.31
N GLU A 3 24.20 -30.87 -16.24
CA GLU A 3 24.06 -31.79 -15.09
C GLU A 3 25.16 -31.69 -14.00
N ARG A 4 24.69 -31.38 -12.77
CA ARG A 4 25.29 -31.54 -11.41
C ARG A 4 26.31 -30.47 -10.97
N ALA A 5 26.28 -29.93 -9.75
CA ALA A 5 25.80 -30.43 -8.45
C ALA A 5 25.20 -29.25 -7.62
N MET A 6 24.06 -29.39 -6.94
CA MET A 6 23.86 -30.07 -5.65
C MET A 6 24.83 -29.61 -4.54
N LEU A 7 24.37 -28.64 -3.75
CA LEU A 7 24.66 -28.51 -2.31
C LEU A 7 23.33 -28.15 -1.64
N LEU A 8 22.50 -29.16 -1.35
CA LEU A 8 22.32 -29.74 -0.02
C LEU A 8 21.97 -28.68 1.04
N SER A 9 20.70 -28.31 1.08
CA SER A 9 20.02 -27.94 2.32
C SER A 9 18.59 -28.48 2.20
N ASP A 10 18.39 -29.56 2.93
CA ASP A 10 17.19 -30.37 3.03
C ASP A 10 16.19 -29.62 3.92
N SER A 11 15.24 -28.90 3.32
CA SER A 11 14.07 -28.34 4.00
C SER A 11 12.99 -28.07 2.96
N GLU A 12 12.27 -29.14 2.64
CA GLU A 12 11.18 -29.24 1.65
C GLU A 12 9.87 -28.55 2.10
N ARG A 13 9.94 -27.54 2.96
CA ARG A 13 8.77 -26.75 3.35
C ARG A 13 9.20 -25.32 3.65
N LEU A 14 8.82 -24.41 2.76
CA LEU A 14 8.70 -23.00 3.11
C LEU A 14 7.56 -22.88 4.12
N ASP A 15 7.86 -22.52 5.36
CA ASP A 15 6.85 -22.28 6.39
C ASP A 15 6.44 -20.81 6.34
N ALA A 16 5.23 -20.46 6.82
CA ALA A 16 4.73 -19.09 6.76
C ALA A 16 5.64 -18.08 7.49
N ARG A 17 6.54 -18.56 8.35
CA ARG A 17 7.54 -17.79 9.09
C ARG A 17 8.74 -17.37 8.23
N ASP A 18 8.98 -18.01 7.09
CA ASP A 18 10.06 -17.66 6.15
C ASP A 18 9.72 -16.42 5.30
N PHE A 19 8.45 -15.99 5.31
CA PHE A 19 7.97 -14.77 4.65
C PHE A 19 8.00 -13.53 5.55
N THR A 20 8.61 -13.59 6.74
CA THR A 20 8.60 -12.47 7.70
C THR A 20 9.63 -11.36 7.39
N VAL A 21 9.83 -11.05 6.11
CA VAL A 21 10.39 -9.75 5.67
C VAL A 21 9.59 -9.24 4.47
N ALA A 22 8.28 -9.08 4.66
CA ALA A 22 7.49 -8.16 3.87
C ALA A 22 6.83 -7.23 4.89
N THR A 23 7.17 -5.94 4.79
CA THR A 23 6.62 -4.83 5.57
C THR A 23 5.25 -5.17 6.10
N ALA A 24 5.11 -5.31 7.43
CA ALA A 24 3.82 -5.49 8.05
C ALA A 24 2.95 -4.31 7.62
N ALA A 25 2.12 -4.52 6.60
CA ALA A 25 0.97 -3.68 6.38
C ALA A 25 0.21 -3.80 7.69
N VAL A 26 0.17 -2.72 8.46
CA VAL A 26 -0.71 -2.63 9.62
C VAL A 26 -2.11 -2.68 9.03
N SER A 27 -2.63 -3.89 8.87
CA SER A 27 -4.06 -4.11 8.68
C SER A 27 -4.69 -3.53 9.93
N ILE A 28 -5.44 -2.44 9.76
CA ILE A 28 -6.33 -1.95 10.79
C ILE A 28 -7.38 -3.05 10.97
N GLY A 29 -7.14 -4.01 11.85
CA GLY A 29 -8.20 -4.88 12.37
C GLY A 29 -9.18 -3.98 13.11
N ASP A 30 -10.45 -3.97 12.69
CA ASP A 30 -11.62 -3.27 13.27
C ASP A 30 -11.42 -1.86 13.87
N GLY A 31 -10.34 -1.16 13.53
CA GLY A 31 -9.84 0.00 14.27
C GLY A 31 -10.17 1.36 13.66
N PHE A 32 -11.29 1.47 12.94
CA PHE A 32 -11.90 2.75 12.61
C PHE A 32 -13.32 2.77 13.16
N GLU A 33 -13.48 3.30 14.37
CA GLU A 33 -14.80 3.52 14.95
C GLU A 33 -15.47 4.71 14.26
N LEU A 34 -16.62 4.45 13.63
CA LEU A 34 -17.41 5.48 12.99
C LEU A 34 -17.99 6.42 14.08
N PRO A 35 -17.72 7.74 14.04
CA PRO A 35 -18.30 8.70 14.96
C PRO A 35 -19.84 8.70 14.91
N ALA A 36 -20.50 9.00 16.02
CA ALA A 36 -21.96 9.11 16.08
C ALA A 36 -22.53 10.18 15.13
N ALA A 37 -21.74 11.20 14.80
CA ALA A 37 -22.09 12.24 13.83
C ALA A 37 -21.90 11.81 12.36
N GLY A 38 -21.36 10.61 12.12
CA GLY A 38 -20.96 10.12 10.80
C GLY A 38 -19.64 10.71 10.30
N VAL A 39 -19.27 10.33 9.08
CA VAL A 39 -18.14 10.92 8.34
C VAL A 39 -18.53 11.21 6.91
N ASP A 40 -17.96 12.28 6.36
CA ASP A 40 -17.95 12.52 4.93
C ASP A 40 -16.86 11.64 4.31
N LEU A 41 -17.29 10.50 3.75
CA LEU A 41 -16.39 9.50 3.19
C LEU A 41 -15.55 10.06 2.03
N GLU A 42 -16.12 10.98 1.24
CA GLU A 42 -15.41 11.59 0.12
C GLU A 42 -14.27 12.49 0.61
N LYS A 43 -14.53 13.32 1.63
CA LYS A 43 -13.48 14.14 2.25
C LYS A 43 -12.42 13.31 2.94
N LEU A 44 -12.82 12.23 3.62
CA LEU A 44 -11.89 11.30 4.26
C LEU A 44 -10.99 10.64 3.21
N GLU A 45 -11.58 10.10 2.14
CA GLU A 45 -10.86 9.49 1.03
C GLU A 45 -9.85 10.49 0.42
N ARG A 46 -10.30 11.71 0.10
CA ARG A 46 -9.41 12.78 -0.42
C ARG A 46 -8.24 13.06 0.52
N SER A 47 -8.50 13.17 1.83
CA SER A 47 -7.47 13.43 2.84
C SER A 47 -6.43 12.30 2.88
N LEU A 48 -6.87 11.04 2.84
CA LEU A 48 -5.98 9.88 2.84
C LEU A 48 -5.11 9.83 1.58
N VAL A 49 -5.67 10.13 0.41
CA VAL A 49 -4.93 10.20 -0.85
C VAL A 49 -3.86 11.29 -0.80
N VAL A 50 -4.21 12.49 -0.32
CA VAL A 50 -3.24 13.59 -0.16
C VAL A 50 -2.12 13.23 0.81
N GLN A 51 -2.45 12.60 1.94
CA GLN A 51 -1.44 12.17 2.92
C GLN A 51 -0.51 11.10 2.36
N ALA A 52 -1.04 10.12 1.62
CA ALA A 52 -0.25 9.08 0.99
C ALA A 52 0.71 9.66 -0.06
N LEU A 53 0.24 10.59 -0.89
CA LEU A 53 1.07 11.28 -1.89
C LEU A 53 2.16 12.14 -1.23
N LYS A 54 1.85 12.87 -0.16
CA LYS A 54 2.86 13.64 0.59
C LYS A 54 3.93 12.72 1.18
N ARG A 55 3.54 11.61 1.81
CA ARG A 55 4.48 10.62 2.38
C ARG A 55 5.30 9.89 1.32
N SER A 56 4.78 9.78 0.10
CA SER A 56 5.48 9.14 -1.02
C SER A 56 6.28 10.10 -1.89
N GLY A 57 6.27 11.41 -1.61
CA GLY A 57 6.86 12.44 -2.47
C GLY A 57 6.24 12.45 -3.88
N GLY A 58 4.95 12.13 -4.00
CA GLY A 58 4.23 12.05 -5.26
C GLY A 58 4.34 10.76 -6.03
N ASN A 59 5.15 9.82 -5.55
CA ASN A 59 5.22 8.51 -6.19
C ASN A 59 3.89 7.78 -5.98
N GLN A 60 3.12 7.63 -7.06
CA GLN A 60 1.77 7.05 -7.04
C GLN A 60 1.77 5.57 -6.65
N THR A 61 2.77 4.80 -7.12
CA THR A 61 2.92 3.39 -6.75
C THR A 61 3.17 3.25 -5.25
N ARG A 62 4.07 4.07 -4.70
CA ARG A 62 4.37 4.08 -3.25
C ARG A 62 3.22 4.66 -2.41
N ALA A 63 2.46 5.61 -2.94
CA ALA A 63 1.21 6.08 -2.32
C ALA A 63 0.18 4.95 -2.22
N GLY A 64 0.05 4.15 -3.29
CA GLY A 64 -0.80 2.96 -3.31
C GLY A 64 -0.47 1.97 -2.21
N THR A 65 0.81 1.75 -1.90
CA THR A 65 1.24 0.91 -0.78
C THR A 65 0.68 1.37 0.58
N PHE A 66 0.59 2.68 0.83
CA PHE A 66 0.01 3.21 2.07
C PHE A 66 -1.51 3.01 2.16
N LEU A 67 -2.19 2.90 1.03
CA LEU A 67 -3.65 2.85 0.94
C LEU A 67 -4.19 1.44 0.61
N GLY A 68 -3.30 0.48 0.35
CA GLY A 68 -3.70 -0.84 -0.18
C GLY A 68 -4.28 -0.76 -1.59
N LEU A 69 -3.87 0.23 -2.39
CA LEU A 69 -4.36 0.47 -3.76
C LEU A 69 -3.25 0.22 -4.78
N ASN A 70 -3.64 -0.17 -5.99
CA ASN A 70 -2.73 -0.18 -7.13
C ASN A 70 -2.54 1.24 -7.70
N ARG A 71 -1.56 1.41 -8.59
CA ARG A 71 -1.23 2.70 -9.21
C ARG A 71 -2.44 3.34 -9.92
N ASP A 72 -3.19 2.56 -10.68
CA ASP A 72 -4.29 3.08 -11.50
C ASP A 72 -5.46 3.54 -10.63
N GLN A 73 -5.72 2.86 -9.51
CA GLN A 73 -6.67 3.27 -8.48
C GLN A 73 -6.28 4.59 -7.80
N VAL A 74 -4.96 4.84 -7.62
CA VAL A 74 -4.46 6.12 -7.11
C VAL A 74 -4.58 7.20 -8.18
N CYS A 75 -4.24 6.91 -9.43
CA CYS A 75 -4.38 7.84 -10.56
C CYS A 75 -5.82 8.32 -10.72
N TYR A 76 -6.78 7.39 -10.70
CA TYR A 76 -8.20 7.72 -10.74
C TYR A 76 -8.63 8.65 -9.60
N ARG A 77 -8.12 8.44 -8.38
CA ARG A 77 -8.43 9.30 -7.23
C ARG A 77 -7.82 10.69 -7.36
N ILE A 78 -6.61 10.78 -7.89
CA ILE A 78 -5.96 12.06 -8.19
C ILE A 78 -6.82 12.85 -9.18
N GLU A 79 -7.30 12.21 -10.24
CA GLU A 79 -8.20 12.83 -11.22
C GLU A 79 -9.55 13.20 -10.60
N LYS A 80 -10.20 12.27 -9.88
CA LYS A 80 -11.47 12.47 -9.17
C LYS A 80 -11.43 13.69 -8.25
N PHE A 81 -10.33 13.90 -7.54
CA PHE A 81 -10.18 14.99 -6.57
C PHE A 81 -9.45 16.22 -7.12
N GLY A 82 -9.11 16.25 -8.41
CA GLY A 82 -8.38 17.35 -9.04
C GLY A 82 -7.03 17.63 -8.37
N LEU A 83 -6.33 16.60 -7.91
CA LEU A 83 -5.03 16.75 -7.26
C LEU A 83 -3.93 16.93 -8.31
N THR A 84 -3.15 18.01 -8.22
CA THR A 84 -2.00 18.22 -9.08
C THR A 84 -0.72 17.71 -8.42
N THR A 85 -0.08 16.71 -9.01
CA THR A 85 1.23 16.17 -8.59
C THR A 85 2.35 17.24 -8.64
N ALA A 86 2.14 18.34 -9.37
CA ALA A 86 3.15 19.36 -9.65
C ALA A 86 3.12 20.60 -8.71
N ALA A 87 2.14 20.73 -7.82
CA ALA A 87 2.02 21.94 -6.99
C ALA A 87 2.62 21.72 -5.59
N ALA A 88 3.89 22.13 -5.46
CA ALA A 88 4.59 22.44 -4.21
C ALA A 88 4.69 21.28 -3.19
N TRP A 89 5.73 20.45 -3.35
CA TRP A 89 6.35 19.70 -2.25
C TRP A 89 7.82 20.08 -2.15
#